data_AF-A0A970B503-F1
#
_entry.id   AF-A0A970B503-F1
#
_cell.length_a   1.000
_cell.length_b   1.000
_cell.length_c   1.000
_cell.angle_alpha   90.00
_cell.angle_beta   90.00
_cell.angle_gamma   90.00
#
_symmetry.space_group_name_H-M   'P 1'
#
loop_
_entity.id
_entity.type
_entity.pdbx_description
1 polymer ?
#
loop_
_entity_poly.entity_id
_entity_poly.type
_entity_poly.pdbx_seq_one_letter_code
_entity_poly.pdbx_strand_id
1 'polypeptide(L)'
;MRQAASGFTLIELLVTVIIVAILAAIALPAYGAYITRSQVRAAEADLVALSLNLENYYQQQLSYPSATSTTAQTEALFSGWYPAEGDNFTYTVQSSSDSAYVVAATGTGSRVAGYVITLGQDNTRTVTPPSGSSSTW
;
A
#
# COMPACT_ATOMS: atom_id res chain seq x y z
N MET A 1 -6.41 -3.60 61.27
CA MET A 1 -4.97 -3.76 60.95
C MET A 1 -4.73 -3.12 59.59
N ARG A 2 -3.95 -2.04 59.54
CA ARG A 2 -3.62 -1.34 58.28
C ARG A 2 -2.52 -2.14 57.59
N GLN A 3 -2.83 -2.80 56.47
CA GLN A 3 -1.80 -3.42 55.64
C GLN A 3 -0.93 -2.29 55.06
N ALA A 4 0.37 -2.32 55.31
CA ALA A 4 1.31 -1.42 54.67
C ALA A 4 1.38 -1.80 53.18
N ALA A 5 1.10 -0.86 52.29
CA ALA A 5 1.29 -1.06 50.86
C ALA A 5 2.79 -1.26 50.59
N SER A 6 3.16 -2.45 50.13
CA SER A 6 4.52 -2.76 49.70
C SER A 6 4.82 -2.00 48.40
N GLY A 7 5.87 -1.18 48.40
CA GLY A 7 6.39 -0.53 47.19
C GLY A 7 7.26 -1.48 46.36
N PHE A 8 7.44 -1.13 45.08
CA PHE A 8 8.38 -1.82 44.18
C PHE A 8 9.84 -1.58 44.60
N THR A 9 10.69 -2.59 44.42
CA THR A 9 12.13 -2.44 44.60
C THR A 9 12.78 -1.81 43.37
N LEU A 10 13.92 -1.14 43.57
CA LEU A 10 14.70 -0.58 42.46
C LEU A 10 15.19 -1.66 41.49
N ILE A 11 15.51 -2.86 42.01
CA ILE A 11 15.96 -3.98 41.18
C ILE A 11 14.82 -4.51 40.30
N GLU A 12 13.59 -4.58 40.82
CA GLU A 12 12.42 -4.98 40.01
C GLU A 12 12.16 -3.97 38.89
N LEU A 13 12.21 -2.67 39.18
CA LEU A 13 12.05 -1.65 38.15
C LEU A 13 13.13 -1.77 37.07
N LEU A 14 14.38 -1.99 37.47
CA LEU A 14 15.51 -2.11 36.54
C LEU A 14 15.37 -3.33 35.61
N VAL A 15 14.99 -4.50 36.15
CA VAL A 15 14.76 -5.70 35.33
C VAL A 15 13.56 -5.49 34.40
N THR A 16 12.49 -4.86 34.87
CA THR A 16 11.29 -4.61 34.05
C THR A 16 11.60 -3.69 32.86
N VAL A 17 12.33 -2.60 33.09
CA VAL A 17 12.72 -1.66 32.02
C VAL A 17 13.63 -2.35 30.99
N ILE A 18 14.55 -3.22 31.43
CA ILE A 18 15.42 -3.99 30.52
C ILE A 18 14.59 -4.91 29.62
N ILE A 19 13.62 -5.64 30.18
CA ILE A 19 12.76 -6.53 29.39
C ILE A 19 11.95 -5.72 28.37
N VAL A 20 11.35 -4.59 28.79
CA VAL A 20 10.58 -3.72 27.88
C VAL A 20 11.48 -3.15 26.77
N ALA A 21 12.72 -2.76 27.08
CA ALA A 21 13.67 -2.27 26.08
C ALA A 21 14.00 -3.33 25.02
N ILE A 22 14.22 -4.58 25.43
CA ILE A 22 14.48 -5.70 24.50
C ILE A 22 13.26 -5.94 23.60
N LEU A 23 12.06 -5.96 24.17
CA LEU A 23 10.83 -6.16 23.40
C LEU A 23 10.60 -5.01 22.41
N ALA A 24 10.78 -3.76 22.84
CA ALA A 24 10.61 -2.58 22.00
C ALA A 24 11.58 -2.57 20.81
N ALA A 25 12.82 -3.02 21.00
CA ALA A 25 13.83 -3.10 19.94
C ALA A 25 13.40 -4.00 18.76
N ILE A 26 12.62 -5.04 19.03
CA ILE A 26 12.13 -5.97 17.99
C ILE A 26 10.75 -5.52 17.49
N ALA A 27 9.86 -5.10 18.39
CA ALA A 27 8.47 -4.81 18.06
C ALA A 27 8.31 -3.58 17.16
N LEU A 28 9.07 -2.51 17.39
CA LEU A 28 8.97 -1.27 16.63
C LEU A 28 9.30 -1.42 15.13
N PRO A 29 10.44 -2.01 14.73
CA PRO A 29 10.73 -2.22 13.31
C PRO A 29 9.75 -3.22 12.67
N ALA A 30 9.36 -4.28 13.38
CA ALA A 30 8.40 -5.27 12.88
C ALA A 30 7.02 -4.65 12.59
N TYR A 31 6.52 -3.80 13.49
CA TYR A 31 5.27 -3.08 13.30
C TYR A 31 5.35 -2.11 12.11
N GLY A 32 6.48 -1.42 11.94
CA GLY A 32 6.71 -0.55 10.78
C GLY A 32 6.60 -1.30 9.45
N ALA A 33 7.24 -2.46 9.35
CA ALA A 33 7.18 -3.32 8.17
C ALA A 33 5.76 -3.86 7.91
N TYR A 34 5.02 -4.20 8.97
CA TYR A 34 3.63 -4.64 8.87
C TYR A 34 2.73 -3.57 8.24
N ILE A 35 2.84 -2.32 8.68
CA ILE A 35 2.06 -1.20 8.12
C ILE A 35 2.40 -0.98 6.65
N THR A 36 3.68 -0.93 6.29
CA THR A 36 4.10 -0.81 4.88
C THR A 36 3.50 -1.93 4.03
N ARG A 37 3.55 -3.19 4.49
CA ARG A 37 2.95 -4.32 3.77
C ARG A 37 1.43 -4.21 3.66
N SER A 38 0.77 -3.69 4.69
CA SER A 38 -0.68 -3.46 4.68
C SER A 38 -1.06 -2.42 3.63
N GLN A 39 -0.33 -1.30 3.55
CA GLN A 39 -0.56 -0.24 2.57
C GLN A 39 -0.33 -0.75 1.13
N VAL A 40 0.75 -1.51 0.90
CA VAL A 40 1.02 -2.13 -0.41
C VAL A 40 -0.14 -3.05 -0.82
N ARG A 41 -0.64 -3.89 0.09
CA ARG A 41 -1.80 -4.77 -0.18
C ARG A 41 -3.10 -4.01 -0.43
N ALA A 42 -3.31 -2.88 0.26
CA ALA A 42 -4.45 -2.03 -0.01
C ALA A 42 -4.36 -1.40 -1.40
N ALA A 43 -3.18 -0.94 -1.82
CA ALA A 43 -2.94 -0.44 -3.17
C ALA A 43 -3.08 -1.52 -4.25
N GLU A 44 -2.64 -2.76 -3.99
CA GLU A 44 -2.92 -3.93 -4.85
C GLU A 44 -4.44 -4.11 -5.08
N ALA A 45 -5.24 -4.01 -4.01
CA ALA A 45 -6.71 -4.10 -4.10
C ALA A 45 -7.33 -2.92 -4.87
N ASP A 46 -6.81 -1.70 -4.66
CA ASP A 46 -7.23 -0.51 -5.41
C ASP A 46 -7.01 -0.69 -6.92
N LEU A 47 -5.87 -1.27 -7.33
CA LEU A 47 -5.58 -1.58 -8.74
C LEU A 47 -6.53 -2.62 -9.32
N VAL A 48 -6.92 -3.64 -8.55
CA VAL A 48 -7.95 -4.61 -8.98
C VAL A 48 -9.31 -3.93 -9.16
N ALA A 49 -9.69 -3.01 -8.27
CA ALA A 49 -10.92 -2.25 -8.45
C ALA A 49 -10.84 -1.33 -9.68
N LEU A 50 -9.68 -0.74 -9.96
CA LEU A 50 -9.46 0.10 -11.13
C LEU A 50 -9.51 -0.72 -12.43
N SER A 51 -8.92 -1.91 -12.46
CA SER A 51 -8.96 -2.78 -13.64
C SER A 51 -10.38 -3.18 -14.01
N LEU A 52 -11.24 -3.47 -13.02
CA LEU A 52 -12.66 -3.73 -13.26
C LEU A 52 -13.37 -2.54 -13.92
N ASN A 53 -13.05 -1.31 -13.52
CA ASN A 53 -13.60 -0.10 -14.15
C ASN A 53 -13.10 0.06 -15.59
N LEU A 54 -11.83 -0.26 -15.86
CA LEU A 54 -11.28 -0.26 -17.21
C LEU A 54 -11.96 -1.30 -18.11
N GLU A 55 -12.21 -2.51 -17.61
CA GLU A 55 -12.93 -3.53 -18.40
C GLU A 55 -14.37 -3.11 -18.70
N ASN A 56 -15.06 -2.51 -17.72
CA ASN A 56 -16.40 -1.96 -17.94
C ASN A 56 -16.41 -0.83 -18.97
N TYR A 57 -15.38 0.01 -18.97
CA TYR A 57 -15.21 1.07 -19.97
C TYR A 57 -15.01 0.49 -21.36
N TYR A 58 -14.13 -0.51 -21.50
CA TYR A 58 -13.89 -1.18 -22.77
C TYR A 58 -15.15 -1.85 -23.34
N GLN A 59 -15.98 -2.46 -22.48
CA GLN A 59 -17.25 -3.05 -22.93
C GLN A 59 -18.22 -2.01 -23.54
N GLN A 60 -18.11 -0.74 -23.15
CA GLN A 60 -18.98 0.33 -23.62
C GLN A 60 -18.40 1.06 -24.84
N GLN A 61 -17.09 1.31 -24.83
CA GLN A 61 -16.43 2.16 -25.82
C GLN A 61 -15.63 1.38 -26.86
N LEU A 62 -15.40 0.08 -26.64
CA LEU A 62 -14.55 -0.80 -27.44
C LEU A 62 -13.09 -0.33 -27.56
N SER A 63 -12.69 0.58 -26.65
CA SER A 63 -11.32 1.05 -26.47
C SER A 63 -11.08 1.38 -25.01
N TYR A 64 -9.82 1.29 -24.55
CA TYR A 64 -9.42 1.78 -23.24
C TYR A 64 -9.25 3.31 -23.25
N PRO A 65 -9.44 4.00 -22.11
CA PRO A 65 -9.33 5.45 -22.05
C PRO A 65 -7.89 5.92 -22.29
N SER A 66 -7.72 7.21 -22.57
CA SER A 66 -6.41 7.82 -22.67
C SER A 66 -5.60 7.68 -21.38
N ALA A 67 -4.28 7.61 -21.51
CA ALA A 67 -3.38 7.49 -20.38
C ALA A 67 -3.51 8.65 -19.39
N THR A 68 -3.39 8.36 -18.10
CA THR A 68 -3.38 9.32 -17.01
C THR A 68 -1.99 9.38 -16.36
N SER A 69 -1.71 10.49 -15.69
CA SER A 69 -0.43 10.71 -14.98
C SER A 69 -0.63 11.04 -13.50
N THR A 70 -1.86 11.24 -13.04
CA THR A 70 -2.19 11.52 -11.65
C THR A 70 -3.44 10.77 -11.20
N THR A 71 -3.56 10.54 -9.89
CA THR A 71 -4.77 9.95 -9.30
C THR A 71 -6.02 10.76 -9.65
N ALA A 72 -5.95 12.09 -9.58
CA ALA A 72 -7.08 12.97 -9.91
C ALA A 72 -7.56 12.83 -11.37
N GLN A 73 -6.63 12.62 -12.32
CA GLN A 73 -7.01 12.32 -13.71
C GLN A 73 -7.69 10.96 -13.82
N THR A 74 -7.20 9.95 -13.09
CA THR A 74 -7.80 8.62 -13.05
C THR A 74 -9.20 8.63 -12.43
N GLU A 75 -9.40 9.35 -11.33
CA GLU A 75 -10.71 9.55 -10.69
C GLU A 75 -11.70 10.29 -11.60
N ALA A 76 -11.22 11.26 -12.39
CA ALA A 76 -12.06 11.96 -13.36
C ALA A 76 -12.57 11.04 -14.48
N LEU A 77 -11.84 9.98 -14.83
CA LEU A 77 -12.32 8.94 -15.76
C LEU A 77 -13.37 8.03 -15.11
N PHE A 78 -13.24 7.77 -13.81
CA PHE A 78 -14.05 6.81 -13.06
C PHE A 78 -14.61 7.43 -11.79
N SER A 79 -15.68 8.22 -11.92
CA SER A 79 -16.31 8.97 -10.81
C SER A 79 -16.80 8.14 -9.61
N GLY A 80 -16.87 6.81 -9.71
CA GLY A 80 -17.21 5.90 -8.61
C GLY A 80 -16.02 5.17 -7.99
N TRP A 81 -14.81 5.39 -8.50
CA TRP A 81 -13.59 4.76 -8.03
C TRP A 81 -12.76 5.77 -7.24
N TYR A 82 -12.49 5.43 -5.98
CA TYR A 82 -11.64 6.20 -5.08
C TYR A 82 -10.69 5.22 -4.39
N PRO A 83 -9.35 5.37 -4.55
CA PRO A 83 -8.40 4.46 -3.93
C PRO A 83 -8.34 4.66 -2.42
N ALA A 84 -8.26 3.56 -1.67
CA ALA A 84 -8.10 3.61 -0.21
C ALA A 84 -6.76 4.24 0.21
N GLU A 85 -5.72 4.07 -0.62
CA GLU A 85 -4.36 4.59 -0.34
C GLU A 85 -4.00 5.81 -1.20
N GLY A 86 -4.97 6.63 -1.61
CA GLY A 86 -4.74 7.83 -2.43
C GLY A 86 -3.75 8.85 -1.83
N ASP A 87 -3.60 8.88 -0.50
CA ASP A 87 -2.60 9.73 0.19
C ASP A 87 -1.18 9.16 0.13
N ASN A 88 -1.04 7.85 -0.07
CA ASN A 88 0.25 7.14 -0.02
C ASN A 88 0.72 6.67 -1.39
N PHE A 89 -0.18 6.58 -2.38
CA PHE A 89 0.10 6.12 -3.73
C PHE A 89 -0.55 7.04 -4.78
N THR A 90 0.20 7.28 -5.86
CA THR A 90 -0.33 7.87 -7.09
C THR A 90 -0.76 6.77 -8.05
N TYR A 91 -2.01 6.83 -8.51
CA TYR A 91 -2.60 5.84 -9.41
C TYR A 91 -2.71 6.35 -10.83
N THR A 92 -2.18 5.59 -11.78
CA THR A 92 -2.16 5.95 -13.20
C THR A 92 -2.61 4.81 -14.09
N VAL A 93 -3.15 5.17 -15.25
CA VAL A 93 -3.53 4.26 -16.34
C VAL A 93 -2.59 4.55 -17.51
N GLN A 94 -2.00 3.52 -18.09
CA GLN A 94 -1.20 3.60 -19.31
C GLN A 94 -1.80 2.68 -20.35
N SER A 95 -2.40 3.26 -21.39
CA SER A 95 -3.00 2.50 -22.51
C SER A 95 -1.99 2.47 -23.66
N SER A 96 -1.42 1.29 -23.96
CA SER A 96 -0.39 1.13 -25.01
C SER A 96 -0.99 0.88 -26.40
N SER A 97 -2.28 0.53 -26.45
CA SER A 97 -3.11 0.36 -27.65
C SER A 97 -4.59 0.48 -27.26
N ASP A 98 -5.51 0.49 -28.22
CA ASP A 98 -6.95 0.49 -27.94
C ASP A 98 -7.39 -0.73 -27.10
N SER A 99 -6.60 -1.81 -27.05
CA SER A 99 -6.96 -3.09 -26.41
C SER A 99 -5.98 -3.57 -25.32
N ALA A 100 -5.07 -2.71 -24.85
CA ALA A 100 -4.18 -3.07 -23.75
C ALA A 100 -3.91 -1.89 -22.82
N TYR A 101 -3.90 -2.17 -21.50
CA TYR A 101 -3.51 -1.22 -20.48
C TYR A 101 -2.55 -1.84 -19.46
N VAL A 102 -1.84 -0.96 -18.78
CA VAL A 102 -1.17 -1.22 -17.50
C VAL A 102 -1.62 -0.14 -16.54
N VAL A 103 -2.14 -0.54 -15.38
CA VAL A 103 -2.36 0.38 -14.26
C VAL A 103 -1.20 0.29 -13.30
N ALA A 104 -0.84 1.42 -12.70
CA ALA A 104 0.25 1.50 -11.74
C ALA A 104 -0.16 2.27 -10.49
N ALA A 105 0.29 1.80 -9.34
CA ALA A 105 0.30 2.54 -8.08
C ALA A 105 1.76 2.82 -7.69
N THR A 106 2.15 4.09 -7.67
CA THR A 106 3.51 4.54 -7.31
C THR A 106 3.49 5.16 -5.92
N GLY A 107 4.22 4.56 -4.98
CA GLY A 107 4.25 4.98 -3.59
C GLY A 107 4.98 6.31 -3.40
N THR A 108 4.26 7.28 -2.83
CA THR A 108 4.72 8.64 -2.52
C THR A 108 4.79 8.88 -1.00
N GLY A 109 4.00 8.14 -0.23
CA GLY A 109 4.01 8.20 1.23
C GLY A 109 5.34 7.73 1.82
N SER A 110 5.75 8.31 2.96
CA SER A 110 7.08 8.07 3.56
C SER A 110 7.41 6.60 3.84
N ARG A 111 6.39 5.75 4.06
CA ARG A 111 6.54 4.31 4.33
C ARG A 111 6.60 3.43 3.09
N VAL A 112 6.12 3.94 1.96
CA VAL A 112 5.99 3.23 0.67
C VAL A 112 6.73 3.96 -0.45
N ALA A 113 7.53 4.96 -0.13
CA ALA A 113 8.24 5.77 -1.11
C ALA A 113 9.09 4.88 -2.03
N GLY A 114 8.85 5.02 -3.33
CA GLY A 114 9.56 4.26 -4.36
C GLY A 114 9.05 2.83 -4.57
N TYR A 115 7.98 2.40 -3.91
CA TYR A 115 7.25 1.20 -4.35
C TYR A 115 6.54 1.49 -5.67
N VAL A 116 6.56 0.51 -6.58
CA VAL A 116 5.80 0.54 -7.82
C VAL A 116 5.03 -0.77 -7.91
N ILE A 117 3.70 -0.67 -7.99
CA ILE A 117 2.80 -1.83 -8.12
C ILE A 117 2.13 -1.70 -9.48
N THR A 118 2.09 -2.78 -10.25
CA THR A 118 1.42 -2.78 -11.55
C THR A 118 0.46 -3.95 -11.71
N LEU A 119 -0.58 -3.71 -12.50
CA LEU A 119 -1.52 -4.71 -12.98
C LEU A 119 -1.77 -4.47 -14.48
N GLY A 120 -1.39 -5.43 -15.30
CA GLY A 120 -1.67 -5.43 -16.73
C GLY A 120 -3.05 -6.01 -17.06
N GLN A 121 -3.56 -5.67 -18.25
CA GLN A 121 -4.78 -6.24 -18.82
C GLN A 121 -4.74 -7.77 -18.93
N ASP A 122 -3.55 -8.33 -19.14
CA ASP A 122 -3.27 -9.77 -19.19
C ASP A 122 -3.19 -10.43 -17.79
N ASN A 123 -3.54 -9.68 -16.74
CA ASN A 123 -3.41 -10.08 -15.34
C ASN A 123 -1.94 -10.31 -14.90
N THR A 124 -0.96 -9.74 -15.62
CA THR A 124 0.42 -9.67 -15.12
C THR A 124 0.49 -8.69 -13.95
N ARG A 125 0.86 -9.19 -12.77
CA ARG A 125 0.88 -8.44 -11.51
C ARG A 125 2.29 -8.34 -10.97
N THR A 126 2.76 -7.13 -10.67
CA THR A 126 4.07 -6.95 -10.05
C THR A 126 4.05 -5.95 -8.91
N VAL A 127 4.91 -6.20 -7.92
CA VAL A 127 5.28 -5.25 -6.86
C VAL A 127 6.79 -5.14 -6.90
N THR A 128 7.27 -3.93 -7.18
CA THR A 128 8.68 -3.55 -7.18
C THR A 128 8.93 -2.65 -5.96
N PRO A 129 9.60 -3.15 -4.91
CA PRO A 129 10.06 -2.30 -3.81
C PRO A 129 11.19 -1.37 -4.29
N PRO A 130 11.51 -0.31 -3.52
CA PRO A 130 12.62 0.59 -3.85
C PRO A 130 13.99 -0.10 -3.91
N SER A 131 14.13 -1.32 -3.35
CA SER A 131 15.33 -2.15 -3.49
C SER A 131 15.47 -2.82 -4.86
N GLY A 132 14.48 -2.72 -5.74
CA GLY A 132 14.54 -3.09 -7.15
C GLY A 132 14.16 -4.53 -7.51
N SER A 133 14.07 -5.45 -6.55
CA SER A 133 13.68 -6.84 -6.80
C SER A 133 12.16 -6.99 -6.90
N SER A 134 11.62 -7.01 -8.12
CA SER A 134 10.19 -7.21 -8.37
C SER A 134 9.71 -8.61 -7.97
N SER A 135 8.49 -8.68 -7.44
CA SER A 135 7.78 -9.92 -7.12
C SER A 135 6.38 -9.91 -7.72
N THR A 136 5.81 -11.09 -7.98
CA THR A 136 4.42 -11.23 -8.41
C THR A 136 3.51 -11.43 -7.20
N TRP A 137 2.24 -11.05 -7.33
CA TRP A 137 1.21 -11.14 -6.28
C TRP A 137 -0.12 -11.61 -6.85
#